data_AF-A0A2C5XTM1-F1
#
_entry.id   AF-A0A2C5XTM1-F1
#
_cell.length_a   1.000
_cell.length_b   1.000
_cell.length_c   1.000
_cell.angle_alpha   90.00
_cell.angle_beta   90.00
_cell.angle_gamma   90.00
#
_symmetry.space_group_name_H-M   'P 1'
#
loop_
_entity.id
_entity.type
_entity.pdbx_description
1 polymer ?
#
loop_
_entity_poly.entity_id
_entity_poly.type
_entity_poly.pdbx_seq_one_letter_code
_entity_poly.pdbx_strand_id
1 'polypeptide(L)'
;MDPASRAVLDRTLLADRSPQLPKKVPYSVIMVKLRCLFNGAEETLRGHYRRLTKPPEQRVRKPVWEPNDILLLTQAVALYRSDSPKGRVSWTAVSDYIHSHGGSYRFGITTCSKKWKALEAQRAAR
;
A
#
# COMPACT_ATOMS: atom_id res chain seq x y z
N MET A 1 4.18 -25.82 7.21
CA MET A 1 3.10 -25.44 8.15
C MET A 1 1.87 -26.22 7.74
N ASP A 2 1.28 -26.96 8.67
CA ASP A 2 0.09 -27.76 8.38
C ASP A 2 -1.17 -26.85 8.23
N PRO A 3 -2.27 -27.37 7.64
CA PRO A 3 -3.49 -26.60 7.40
C PRO A 3 -4.14 -26.02 8.67
N ALA A 4 -4.10 -26.73 9.80
CA ALA A 4 -4.66 -26.27 11.06
C ALA A 4 -3.84 -25.12 11.65
N SER A 5 -2.51 -25.25 11.69
CA SER A 5 -1.62 -24.14 12.10
C SER A 5 -1.78 -22.92 11.20
N ARG A 6 -2.00 -23.13 9.90
CA ARG A 6 -2.29 -22.07 8.92
C ARG A 6 -3.61 -21.35 9.24
N ALA A 7 -4.67 -22.08 9.55
CA ALA A 7 -5.95 -21.49 9.91
C ALA A 7 -5.86 -20.66 11.21
N VAL A 8 -5.10 -21.13 12.21
CA VAL A 8 -4.86 -20.38 13.46
C VAL A 8 -4.08 -19.09 13.18
N LEU A 9 -3.04 -19.15 12.35
CA LEU A 9 -2.30 -17.96 11.89
C LEU A 9 -3.24 -16.95 11.21
N ASP A 10 -4.04 -17.40 10.26
CA ASP A 10 -4.94 -16.54 9.46
C ASP A 10 -5.98 -15.87 10.36
N ARG A 11 -6.61 -16.65 11.24
CA ARG A 11 -7.60 -16.15 12.21
C ARG A 11 -7.02 -15.11 13.15
N THR A 12 -5.84 -15.38 13.70
CA THR A 12 -5.14 -14.46 14.62
C THR A 12 -4.81 -13.14 13.92
N LEU A 13 -4.28 -13.22 12.70
CA LEU A 13 -3.93 -12.03 11.91
C LEU A 13 -5.15 -11.18 11.56
N LEU A 14 -6.26 -11.80 11.13
CA LEU A 14 -7.48 -11.08 10.79
C LEU A 14 -8.09 -10.39 12.01
N ALA A 15 -8.08 -11.03 13.17
CA ALA A 15 -8.60 -10.46 14.41
C ALA A 15 -7.74 -9.28 14.90
N ASP A 16 -6.45 -9.50 15.12
CA ASP A 16 -5.55 -8.51 15.75
C ASP A 16 -5.26 -7.28 14.86
N ARG A 17 -5.46 -7.40 13.54
CA ARG A 17 -5.25 -6.32 12.57
C ARG A 17 -6.55 -5.74 12.00
N SER A 18 -7.70 -6.22 12.49
CA SER A 18 -9.02 -5.79 12.03
C SER A 18 -9.15 -4.26 12.00
N PRO A 19 -9.73 -3.67 10.93
CA PRO A 19 -9.97 -2.23 10.85
C PRO A 19 -10.97 -1.73 11.89
N GLN A 20 -11.80 -2.61 12.46
CA GLN A 20 -12.80 -2.26 13.47
C GLN A 20 -12.21 -2.02 14.86
N LEU A 21 -10.94 -2.37 15.08
CA LEU A 21 -10.29 -2.12 16.35
C LEU A 21 -9.90 -0.64 16.48
N PRO A 22 -10.08 -0.03 17.67
CA PRO A 22 -9.65 1.35 17.92
C PRO A 22 -8.13 1.50 17.73
N LYS A 23 -7.36 0.45 18.01
CA LYS A 23 -5.92 0.38 17.77
C LYS A 23 -5.52 -1.00 17.28
N LYS A 24 -4.88 -1.05 16.12
CA LYS A 24 -4.37 -2.30 15.53
C LYS A 24 -3.15 -2.79 16.30
N VAL A 25 -3.10 -4.08 16.61
CA VAL A 25 -1.95 -4.69 17.28
C VAL A 25 -0.72 -4.62 16.35
N PRO A 26 0.47 -4.23 16.83
CA PRO A 26 1.68 -4.22 16.01
C PRO A 26 2.13 -5.64 15.64
N TYR A 27 2.70 -5.80 14.46
CA TYR A 27 3.10 -7.13 13.94
C TYR A 27 4.12 -7.84 14.82
N SER A 28 5.05 -7.11 15.44
CA SER A 28 5.98 -7.67 16.42
C SER A 28 5.28 -8.37 17.60
N VAL A 29 4.21 -7.80 18.14
CA VAL A 29 3.43 -8.44 19.22
C VAL A 29 2.70 -9.68 18.71
N ILE A 30 2.16 -9.63 17.49
CA ILE A 30 1.52 -10.78 16.85
C ILE A 30 2.55 -11.92 16.63
N MET A 31 3.79 -11.60 16.23
CA MET A 31 4.87 -12.60 16.11
C MET A 31 5.20 -13.25 17.45
N VAL A 32 5.23 -12.48 18.56
CA VAL A 32 5.45 -13.05 19.89
C VAL A 32 4.33 -14.02 20.27
N LYS A 33 3.06 -13.67 20.02
CA LYS A 33 1.91 -14.56 20.25
C LYS A 33 2.02 -15.85 19.44
N LEU A 34 2.54 -15.75 18.22
CA LEU A 34 2.64 -16.85 17.26
C LEU A 34 4.01 -17.53 17.25
N ARG A 35 4.91 -17.23 18.18
CA ARG A 35 6.31 -17.71 18.15
C ARG A 35 6.46 -19.24 18.07
N CYS A 36 5.47 -19.98 18.59
CA CYS A 36 5.45 -21.44 18.55
C CYS A 36 4.84 -22.01 17.26
N LEU A 37 4.18 -21.17 16.45
CA LEU A 37 3.47 -21.55 15.22
C LEU A 37 4.11 -20.96 13.96
N PHE A 38 4.71 -19.77 14.05
CA PHE A 38 5.25 -19.00 12.94
C PHE A 38 6.69 -18.57 13.25
N ASN A 39 7.63 -19.04 12.43
CA ASN A 39 9.07 -18.76 12.57
C ASN A 39 9.62 -17.91 11.40
N GLY A 40 8.76 -17.17 10.70
CA GLY A 40 9.15 -16.31 9.57
C GLY A 40 9.46 -14.87 10.00
N ALA A 41 9.96 -14.07 9.06
CA ALA A 41 10.20 -12.65 9.27
C ALA A 41 8.90 -11.83 9.31
N GLU A 42 8.95 -10.62 9.90
CA GLU A 42 7.79 -9.72 9.98
C GLU A 42 7.25 -9.34 8.59
N GLU A 43 8.13 -9.20 7.61
CA GLU A 43 7.76 -8.95 6.22
C GLU A 43 6.85 -10.04 5.65
N THR A 44 7.12 -11.30 5.99
CA THR A 44 6.33 -12.46 5.58
C THR A 44 4.95 -12.39 6.23
N LEU A 45 4.89 -12.02 7.52
CA LEU A 45 3.63 -11.86 8.25
C LEU A 45 2.78 -10.72 7.66
N ARG A 46 3.40 -9.58 7.36
CA ARG A 46 2.76 -8.44 6.68
C ARG A 46 2.26 -8.81 5.28
N GLY A 47 3.07 -9.55 4.52
CA GLY A 47 2.71 -10.03 3.18
C GLY A 47 1.54 -11.00 3.21
N HIS A 48 1.52 -11.88 4.21
CA HIS A 48 0.44 -12.84 4.42
C HIS A 48 -0.87 -12.15 4.80
N TYR A 49 -0.84 -11.20 5.73
CA TYR A 49 -2.00 -10.37 6.05
C TYR A 49 -2.54 -9.64 4.81
N ARG A 50 -1.66 -9.04 3.99
CA ARG A 50 -2.06 -8.42 2.71
C ARG A 50 -2.77 -9.39 1.77
N ARG A 51 -2.34 -10.66 1.71
CA ARG A 51 -2.99 -11.68 0.88
C ARG A 51 -4.41 -11.99 1.37
N LEU A 52 -4.63 -11.98 2.69
CA LEU A 52 -5.93 -12.24 3.30
C LEU A 52 -6.90 -11.06 3.13
N THR A 53 -6.42 -9.82 3.20
CA THR A 53 -7.32 -8.65 3.25
C THR A 53 -7.47 -7.91 1.92
N LYS A 54 -6.58 -8.12 0.94
CA LYS A 54 -6.66 -7.41 -0.35
C LYS A 54 -7.05 -8.38 -1.47
N PRO A 55 -8.04 -8.01 -2.30
CA PRO A 55 -8.43 -8.82 -3.45
C PRO A 55 -7.25 -8.99 -4.41
N PRO A 56 -7.22 -10.07 -5.20
CA PRO A 56 -6.13 -10.36 -6.14
C PRO A 56 -5.87 -9.20 -7.12
N GLU A 57 -6.93 -8.53 -7.56
CA GLU A 57 -6.87 -7.38 -8.47
C GLU A 57 -6.08 -6.22 -7.87
N GLN A 58 -6.07 -6.05 -6.55
CA GLN A 58 -5.28 -5.01 -5.86
C GLN A 58 -3.87 -5.49 -5.44
N ARG A 59 -3.50 -6.71 -5.83
CA ARG A 59 -2.19 -7.33 -5.54
C ARG A 59 -1.28 -7.39 -6.77
N VAL A 60 -1.60 -6.62 -7.82
CA VAL A 60 -0.79 -6.56 -9.04
C VAL A 60 0.60 -6.01 -8.72
N ARG A 61 1.65 -6.78 -9.04
CA ARG A 61 3.05 -6.41 -8.77
C ARG A 61 3.50 -5.19 -9.58
N LYS A 62 3.01 -5.05 -10.80
CA LYS A 62 3.33 -3.96 -11.73
C LYS A 62 2.04 -3.46 -12.39
N PRO A 63 1.30 -2.56 -11.73
CA PRO A 63 0.11 -1.98 -12.36
C PRO A 63 0.53 -1.14 -13.57
N VAL A 64 -0.23 -1.29 -14.65
CA VAL A 64 -0.08 -0.45 -15.84
C VAL A 64 -0.59 0.95 -15.50
N TRP A 65 0.10 1.98 -15.99
CA TRP A 65 -0.34 3.36 -15.86
C TRP A 65 -1.10 3.75 -17.12
N GLU A 66 -2.38 4.03 -16.99
CA GLU A 66 -3.18 4.54 -18.09
C GLU A 66 -2.96 6.04 -18.27
N PRO A 67 -3.29 6.60 -19.46
CA PRO A 67 -3.19 8.04 -19.70
C PRO A 67 -3.95 8.86 -18.66
N ASN A 68 -5.15 8.41 -18.27
CA ASN A 68 -5.95 9.04 -17.23
C ASN A 68 -5.22 9.08 -15.87
N ASP A 69 -4.55 7.99 -15.48
CA ASP A 69 -3.79 7.95 -14.22
C ASP A 69 -2.64 8.95 -14.21
N ILE A 70 -2.00 9.16 -15.37
CA ILE A 70 -0.91 10.13 -15.52
C ILE A 70 -1.43 11.56 -15.39
N LEU A 71 -2.61 11.85 -15.94
CA LEU A 71 -3.29 13.13 -15.77
C LEU A 71 -3.65 13.38 -14.31
N LEU A 72 -4.32 12.41 -13.66
CA LEU A 72 -4.70 12.47 -12.25
C LEU A 72 -3.47 12.62 -11.34
N LEU A 73 -2.38 11.89 -11.63
CA LEU A 73 -1.11 12.03 -10.91
C LEU A 73 -0.55 13.45 -11.03
N THR A 74 -0.58 14.03 -12.22
CA THR A 74 -0.05 15.38 -12.46
C THR A 74 -0.88 16.43 -11.74
N GLN A 75 -2.21 16.32 -11.80
CA GLN A 75 -3.13 17.21 -11.08
C GLN A 75 -2.93 17.11 -9.57
N ALA A 76 -2.90 15.88 -9.03
CA ALA A 76 -2.72 15.64 -7.61
C ALA A 76 -1.37 16.18 -7.10
N VAL A 77 -0.28 15.96 -7.85
CA VAL A 77 1.04 16.49 -7.47
C VAL A 77 1.03 18.01 -7.46
N ALA A 78 0.42 18.67 -8.45
CA ALA A 78 0.30 20.13 -8.46
C ALA A 78 -0.50 20.66 -7.25
N LEU A 79 -1.61 20.00 -6.92
CA LEU A 79 -2.47 20.36 -5.79
C LEU A 79 -1.73 20.21 -4.45
N TYR A 80 -1.18 19.03 -4.17
CA TYR A 80 -0.55 18.71 -2.88
C TYR A 80 0.90 19.15 -2.75
N ARG A 81 1.50 19.74 -3.80
CA ARG A 81 2.79 20.43 -3.70
C ARG A 81 2.61 21.85 -3.18
N SER A 82 1.58 22.54 -3.67
CA SER A 82 1.24 23.93 -3.30
C SER A 82 0.73 24.05 -1.87
N ASP A 83 0.02 23.04 -1.39
CA ASP A 83 -0.57 23.00 -0.04
C ASP A 83 0.47 22.74 1.08
N SER A 84 1.67 22.29 0.72
CA SER A 84 2.70 21.90 1.68
C SER A 84 3.61 23.10 2.00
N PRO A 85 3.72 23.53 3.28
CA PRO A 85 4.53 24.71 3.65
C PRO A 85 6.04 24.54 3.39
N LYS A 86 6.49 23.32 3.05
CA LYS A 86 7.87 23.00 2.68
C LYS A 86 8.01 22.57 1.20
N GLY A 87 6.96 22.74 0.39
CA GLY A 87 6.90 22.29 -1.00
C GLY A 87 7.02 20.77 -1.19
N ARG A 88 6.80 19.98 -0.13
CA ARG A 88 6.90 18.52 -0.16
C ARG A 88 5.54 17.90 -0.49
N VAL A 89 5.50 17.14 -1.58
CA VAL A 89 4.30 16.43 -2.04
C VAL A 89 3.88 15.36 -1.03
N SER A 90 2.63 15.40 -0.58
CA SER A 90 2.01 14.32 0.19
C SER A 90 1.62 13.16 -0.73
N TRP A 91 2.51 12.17 -0.88
CA TRP A 91 2.26 11.00 -1.73
C TRP A 91 1.09 10.13 -1.28
N THR A 92 0.74 10.18 0.02
CA THR A 92 -0.46 9.54 0.56
C THR A 92 -1.71 10.19 -0.01
N ALA A 93 -1.78 11.52 -0.01
CA ALA A 93 -2.91 12.26 -0.56
C ALA A 93 -2.99 12.09 -2.09
N VAL A 94 -1.85 12.09 -2.78
CA VAL A 94 -1.79 11.82 -4.23
C VAL A 94 -2.35 10.44 -4.59
N SER A 95 -1.94 9.39 -3.87
CA SER A 95 -2.43 8.03 -4.10
C SER A 95 -3.94 7.91 -3.90
N ASP A 96 -4.47 8.57 -2.87
CA ASP A 96 -5.90 8.57 -2.55
C ASP A 96 -6.72 9.39 -3.55
N TYR A 97 -6.18 10.52 -4.01
CA TYR A 97 -6.77 11.36 -5.05
C TYR A 97 -6.95 10.59 -6.36
N ILE A 98 -5.89 9.94 -6.85
CA ILE A 98 -5.95 9.16 -8.09
C ILE A 98 -7.05 8.10 -7.98
N HIS A 99 -7.13 7.38 -6.86
CA HIS A 99 -8.13 6.33 -6.69
C HIS A 99 -9.57 6.86 -6.60
N SER A 100 -9.78 7.98 -5.90
CA SER A 100 -11.11 8.59 -5.72
C SER A 100 -11.63 9.29 -6.99
N HIS A 101 -10.74 9.70 -7.90
CA HIS A 101 -11.08 10.45 -9.12
C HIS A 101 -11.09 9.57 -10.38
N GLY A 102 -11.31 8.26 -10.22
CA GLY A 102 -11.46 7.34 -11.36
C GLY A 102 -10.16 6.82 -11.95
N GLY A 103 -9.07 6.79 -11.17
CA GLY A 103 -7.85 6.10 -11.56
C GLY A 103 -8.08 4.59 -11.72
N SER A 104 -7.37 4.01 -12.69
CA SER A 104 -7.47 2.60 -13.08
C SER A 104 -7.07 1.64 -11.96
N TYR A 105 -6.24 2.12 -11.02
CA TYR A 105 -5.65 1.30 -9.98
C TYR A 105 -5.34 2.10 -8.71
N ARG A 106 -5.43 1.45 -7.55
CA ARG A 106 -4.96 2.04 -6.29
C ARG A 106 -3.44 1.91 -6.16
N PHE A 107 -2.72 2.82 -6.82
CA PHE A 107 -1.25 2.84 -6.80
C PHE A 107 -0.70 3.08 -5.39
N GLY A 108 0.38 2.38 -5.02
CA GLY A 108 1.07 2.64 -3.75
C GLY A 108 1.79 3.99 -3.75
N ILE A 109 1.97 4.59 -2.58
CA ILE A 109 2.64 5.90 -2.42
C ILE A 109 4.03 5.95 -3.05
N THR A 110 4.81 4.87 -2.91
CA THR A 110 6.15 4.76 -3.51
C THR A 110 6.10 4.59 -5.02
N THR A 111 5.07 3.91 -5.54
CA THR A 111 4.82 3.78 -6.98
C THR A 111 4.50 5.14 -7.60
N CYS A 112 3.64 5.93 -6.95
CA CYS A 112 3.32 7.29 -7.39
C CYS A 112 4.56 8.18 -7.43
N SER A 113 5.35 8.18 -6.35
CA SER A 113 6.58 8.97 -6.28
C SER A 113 7.60 8.59 -7.35
N LYS A 114 7.81 7.29 -7.58
CA LYS A 114 8.72 6.80 -8.64
C LYS A 114 8.22 7.17 -10.03
N LYS A 115 6.92 7.04 -10.29
CA LYS A 115 6.32 7.41 -11.58
C LYS A 115 6.49 8.90 -11.86
N TRP A 116 6.23 9.76 -10.87
CA TRP A 116 6.42 11.20 -11.01
C TRP A 116 7.87 11.57 -11.34
N LYS A 117 8.85 11.00 -10.60
CA LYS A 117 10.27 11.21 -10.90
C LYS A 117 10.64 10.79 -12.32
N ALA A 118 10.10 9.66 -12.80
CA ALA A 118 10.32 9.21 -14.17
C ALA A 118 9.72 10.19 -15.20
N LEU A 119 8.54 10.75 -14.94
CA LEU A 119 7.91 11.76 -15.79
C LEU A 119 8.70 13.08 -15.81
N GLU A 120 9.21 13.54 -14.66
CA GLU A 120 10.06 14.73 -14.59
C GLU A 120 11.37 14.52 -15.35
N ALA A 121 12.02 13.36 -15.19
CA ALA A 121 13.23 13.03 -15.95
C ALA A 121 12.98 13.00 -17.46
N GLN A 122 11.84 12.44 -17.91
CA GLN A 122 11.45 12.43 -19.31
C GLN A 122 11.18 13.84 -19.85
N ARG A 123 10.61 14.73 -19.03
CA ARG A 123 10.37 16.14 -19.40
C ARG A 123 11.66 16.95 -19.50
N ALA A 124 12.62 16.70 -18.60
CA ALA A 124 13.90 17.40 -18.59
C ALA A 124 14.85 16.98 -19.73
N ALA A 125 14.65 15.78 -20.28
CA ALA A 125 15.41 15.27 -21.43
C ALA A 125 14.85 15.71 -22.79
N ARG A 126 13.80 16.53 -22.79
CA ARG A 126 13.07 16.99 -23.97
C ARG A 126 13.27 18.48 -24.17
#